data_AF-A0A2M7FBB4-F1
#
_entry.id   AF-A0A2M7FBB4-F1
#
_cell.length_a   1.000
_cell.length_b   1.000
_cell.length_c   1.000
_cell.angle_alpha   90.00
_cell.angle_beta   90.00
_cell.angle_gamma   90.00
#
_symmetry.space_group_name_H-M   'P 1'
#
loop_
_entity.id
_entity.type
_entity.pdbx_description
1 polymer ?
#
loop_
_entity_poly.entity_id
_entity_poly.type
_entity_poly.pdbx_seq_one_letter_code
_entity_poly.pdbx_strand_id
1 'polypeptide(L)'
;MATPKEGIVATDPFRFALGVEVATVGVVPLSLGEAITEGASLTWGAIQLTAIGLLHFFYSVFTLSANFSQVAGPIGIAGVVGSASAQGFGNLLSIMAIISINLALINLIPIPALDGGRLLFVGIESVIRRPIKPSIAHAINAIGFVFLILLMLVVTAHDIFKIVG
;
A
#
# COMPACT_ATOMS: atom_id res chain seq x y z
N MET A 1 -15.03 1.66 20.00
CA MET A 1 -16.22 2.28 20.64
C MET A 1 -16.28 1.74 22.06
N ALA A 2 -16.21 2.58 23.08
CA ALA A 2 -16.37 2.15 24.47
C ALA A 2 -17.87 2.00 24.77
N THR A 3 -18.31 0.81 25.17
CA THR A 3 -19.69 0.56 25.61
C THR A 3 -19.75 0.70 27.13
N PRO A 4 -20.54 1.64 27.68
CA PRO A 4 -20.62 1.82 29.13
C PRO A 4 -21.34 0.64 29.78
N LYS A 5 -20.76 0.11 30.87
CA LYS A 5 -21.37 -0.90 31.75
C LYS A 5 -21.44 -0.37 33.17
N GLU A 6 -22.64 -0.42 33.76
CA GLU A 6 -22.89 0.00 35.14
C GLU A 6 -22.53 -1.11 36.15
N GLY A 7 -22.25 -0.73 37.40
CA GLY A 7 -22.00 -1.68 38.50
C GLY A 7 -20.58 -2.24 38.63
N ILE A 8 -19.57 -1.63 37.98
CA ILE A 8 -18.16 -2.09 38.07
C ILE A 8 -17.51 -1.72 39.42
N VAL A 9 -17.98 -0.65 40.08
CA VAL A 9 -17.48 -0.22 41.40
C VAL A 9 -18.39 -0.77 42.49
N ALA A 10 -17.97 -1.85 43.15
CA ALA A 10 -18.76 -2.56 44.16
C ALA A 10 -19.16 -1.70 45.37
N THR A 11 -18.48 -0.58 45.61
CA THR A 11 -18.72 0.35 46.72
C THR A 11 -19.65 1.52 46.37
N ASP A 12 -19.93 1.78 45.09
CA ASP A 12 -20.83 2.87 44.66
C ASP A 12 -21.39 2.63 43.24
N PRO A 13 -22.65 2.15 43.12
CA PRO A 13 -23.24 1.75 41.85
C PRO A 13 -23.40 2.87 40.81
N PHE A 14 -23.41 4.14 41.26
CA PHE A 14 -23.65 5.30 40.40
C PHE A 14 -22.37 5.96 39.90
N ARG A 15 -21.18 5.45 40.25
CA ARG A 15 -19.91 5.98 39.78
C ARG A 15 -19.49 5.34 38.45
N PHE A 16 -19.32 6.17 37.43
CA PHE A 16 -18.71 5.76 36.18
C PHE A 16 -17.22 5.50 36.39
N ALA A 17 -16.76 4.30 36.02
CA ALA A 17 -15.34 3.95 36.01
C ALA A 17 -14.85 3.82 34.56
N LEU A 18 -13.70 4.45 34.26
CA LEU A 18 -12.97 4.21 33.02
C LEU A 18 -11.94 3.11 33.28
N GLY A 19 -12.16 1.95 32.66
CA GLY A 19 -11.22 0.82 32.69
C GLY A 19 -10.53 0.65 31.34
N VAL A 20 -9.31 0.11 31.36
CA VAL A 20 -8.63 -0.39 30.16
C VAL A 20 -8.91 -1.89 30.08
N GLU A 21 -9.69 -2.32 29.09
CA GLU A 21 -9.83 -3.74 28.80
C GLU A 21 -8.57 -4.20 28.07
N VAL A 22 -7.81 -5.10 28.69
CA VAL A 22 -6.71 -5.77 28.01
C VAL A 22 -7.34 -6.79 27.06
N ALA A 23 -7.63 -6.36 25.84
CA ALA A 23 -7.93 -7.29 24.77
C ALA A 23 -6.67 -8.13 24.55
N THR A 24 -6.70 -9.39 24.99
CA THR A 24 -5.64 -10.34 24.66
C THR A 24 -5.64 -10.53 23.16
N VAL A 25 -4.73 -9.85 22.46
CA VAL A 25 -4.36 -10.18 21.09
C VAL A 25 -3.62 -11.52 21.15
N GLY A 26 -4.39 -12.60 21.32
CA GLY A 26 -3.87 -13.95 21.26
C GLY A 26 -3.69 -14.33 19.79
N VAL A 27 -2.58 -15.00 19.48
CA VAL A 27 -2.47 -15.75 18.22
C VAL A 27 -3.50 -16.86 18.26
N VAL A 28 -4.63 -16.66 17.58
CA VAL A 28 -5.62 -17.73 17.39
C VAL A 28 -5.00 -18.71 16.39
N PRO A 29 -4.69 -19.96 16.79
CA PRO A 29 -4.19 -20.95 15.85
C PRO A 29 -5.32 -21.29 14.88
N LEU A 30 -5.18 -20.89 13.63
CA LEU A 30 -6.11 -21.23 12.56
C LEU A 30 -5.72 -22.56 11.93
N SER A 31 -6.72 -23.36 11.52
CA SER A 31 -6.44 -24.50 10.65
C SER A 31 -5.89 -24.00 9.29
N LEU A 32 -5.22 -24.86 8.52
CA LEU A 32 -4.64 -24.47 7.23
C LEU A 32 -5.68 -23.86 6.27
N GLY A 33 -6.90 -24.40 6.23
CA GLY A 33 -7.97 -23.88 5.38
C GLY A 33 -8.44 -22.50 5.83
N GLU A 34 -8.68 -22.34 7.14
CA GLU A 34 -9.10 -21.07 7.72
C GLU A 34 -8.01 -19.99 7.59
N ALA A 35 -6.74 -20.37 7.72
CA ALA A 35 -5.61 -19.46 7.56
C ALA A 35 -5.53 -18.88 6.14
N ILE A 36 -5.81 -19.70 5.12
CA ILE A 36 -5.82 -19.24 3.72
C ILE A 36 -7.01 -18.29 3.48
N THR A 37 -8.21 -18.64 3.96
CA THR A 37 -9.40 -17.81 3.77
C THR A 37 -9.32 -16.49 4.53
N GLU A 38 -8.79 -16.53 5.75
CA GLU A 38 -8.57 -15.34 6.56
C GLU A 38 -7.51 -14.45 5.91
N GLY A 39 -6.37 -15.04 5.52
CA GLY A 39 -5.30 -14.32 4.80
C GLY A 39 -5.79 -13.67 3.51
N ALA A 40 -6.63 -14.36 2.73
CA ALA A 40 -7.25 -13.81 1.53
C ALA A 40 -8.20 -12.64 1.85
N SER A 41 -9.00 -12.77 2.90
CA SER A 41 -9.94 -11.71 3.33
C SER A 41 -9.20 -10.46 3.82
N LEU A 42 -8.14 -10.64 4.61
CA LEU A 42 -7.25 -9.57 5.06
C LEU A 42 -6.56 -8.89 3.88
N THR A 43 -6.04 -9.69 2.94
CA THR A 43 -5.39 -9.17 1.72
C THR A 43 -6.38 -8.38 0.87
N TRP A 44 -7.62 -8.87 0.74
CA TRP A 44 -8.67 -8.17 -0.01
C TRP A 44 -9.02 -6.82 0.62
N GLY A 45 -9.20 -6.78 1.95
CA GLY A 45 -9.41 -5.53 2.67
C GLY A 45 -8.23 -4.56 2.51
N ALA A 46 -7.00 -5.07 2.59
CA ALA A 46 -5.80 -4.27 2.39
C ALA A 46 -5.70 -3.71 0.96
N ILE A 47 -6.06 -4.50 -0.06
CA ILE A 47 -6.14 -4.03 -1.46
C ILE A 47 -7.13 -2.87 -1.58
N GLN A 48 -8.34 -3.01 -1.02
CA GLN A 48 -9.36 -1.96 -1.08
C GLN A 48 -8.90 -0.66 -0.42
N LEU A 49 -8.37 -0.76 0.80
CA LEU A 49 -7.87 0.40 1.54
C LEU A 49 -6.69 1.08 0.82
N THR A 50 -5.76 0.27 0.30
CA THR A 50 -4.60 0.79 -0.44
C THR A 50 -5.04 1.45 -1.74
N ALA A 51 -6.01 0.87 -2.47
CA ALA A 51 -6.54 1.45 -3.70
C ALA A 51 -7.21 2.81 -3.44
N ILE A 52 -8.05 2.91 -2.41
CA ILE A 52 -8.68 4.18 -2.00
C ILE A 52 -7.63 5.21 -1.59
N GLY A 53 -6.64 4.79 -0.80
CA GLY A 53 -5.52 5.64 -0.38
C GLY A 53 -4.71 6.18 -1.55
N LEU A 54 -4.39 5.32 -2.53
CA LEU A 54 -3.71 5.71 -3.76
C LEU A 54 -4.53 6.70 -4.58
N LEU A 55 -5.84 6.47 -4.75
CA LEU A 55 -6.72 7.41 -5.46
C LEU A 55 -6.77 8.77 -4.77
N HIS A 56 -6.90 8.80 -3.45
CA HIS A 56 -6.87 10.03 -2.67
C HIS A 56 -5.52 10.75 -2.79
N PHE A 57 -4.41 10.00 -2.76
CA PHE A 57 -3.08 10.55 -2.97
C PHE A 57 -2.96 11.21 -4.36
N PHE A 58 -3.31 10.51 -5.44
CA PHE A 58 -3.28 11.10 -6.78
C PHE A 58 -4.17 12.35 -6.90
N TYR A 59 -5.38 12.31 -6.32
CA TYR A 59 -6.26 13.48 -6.27
C TYR A 59 -5.61 14.67 -5.54
N SER A 60 -4.92 14.42 -4.42
CA SER A 60 -4.19 15.45 -3.68
C SER A 60 -3.02 16.05 -4.47
N VAL A 61 -2.35 15.23 -5.29
CA VAL A 61 -1.27 15.68 -6.19
C VAL A 61 -1.83 16.62 -7.26
N PHE A 62 -2.96 16.26 -7.88
CA PHE A 62 -3.61 17.11 -8.88
C PHE A 62 -4.14 18.43 -8.32
N THR A 63 -4.53 18.46 -7.04
CA THR A 63 -4.98 19.69 -6.35
C THR A 63 -3.84 20.49 -5.71
N LEU A 64 -2.58 20.08 -5.93
CA LEU A 64 -1.37 20.66 -5.30
C LEU A 64 -1.41 20.71 -3.76
N SER A 65 -2.24 19.87 -3.15
CA SER A 65 -2.38 19.75 -1.69
C SER A 65 -1.65 18.52 -1.12
N ALA A 66 -0.95 17.78 -1.98
CA ALA A 66 -0.23 16.57 -1.60
C ALA A 66 0.89 16.86 -0.59
N ASN A 67 0.87 16.10 0.52
CA ASN A 67 1.96 16.10 1.48
C ASN A 67 2.98 15.01 1.08
N PHE A 68 4.02 15.43 0.37
CA PHE A 68 5.10 14.54 -0.07
C PHE A 68 5.93 13.94 1.08
N SER A 69 5.81 14.44 2.31
CA SER A 69 6.51 13.84 3.47
C SER A 69 6.00 12.43 3.82
N GLN A 70 4.78 12.08 3.39
CA GLN A 70 4.16 10.77 3.60
C GLN A 70 4.55 9.75 2.52
N VAL A 71 5.21 10.19 1.45
CA VAL A 71 5.69 9.31 0.39
C VAL A 71 7.09 8.84 0.77
N ALA A 72 7.27 7.51 0.83
CA ALA A 72 8.58 6.91 1.00
C ALA A 72 9.15 6.55 -0.38
N GLY A 73 10.36 7.01 -0.68
CA GLY A 73 11.11 6.54 -1.85
C GLY A 73 11.81 5.21 -1.61
N PRO A 74 12.67 4.78 -2.56
CA PRO A 74 13.37 3.49 -2.49
C PRO A 74 14.23 3.33 -1.22
N ILE A 75 14.87 4.41 -0.77
CA ILE A 75 15.74 4.38 0.42
C ILE A 75 14.88 4.36 1.68
N GLY A 76 13.79 5.13 1.71
CA GLY A 76 12.80 5.07 2.79
C GLY A 76 12.21 3.68 2.95
N ILE A 77 11.83 3.03 1.84
CA ILE A 77 11.33 1.64 1.85
C ILE A 77 12.39 0.67 2.39
N ALA A 78 13.64 0.79 1.96
CA ALA A 78 14.73 -0.03 2.49
C ALA A 78 14.91 0.14 4.01
N GLY A 79 14.76 1.36 4.53
CA GLY A 79 14.77 1.63 5.97
C GLY A 79 13.59 0.98 6.72
N VAL A 80 12.38 1.05 6.16
CA VAL A 80 11.19 0.40 6.75
C VAL A 80 11.36 -1.13 6.76
N VAL A 81 11.86 -1.72 5.68
CA VAL A 81 12.14 -3.17 5.62
C VAL A 81 13.23 -3.55 6.62
N GLY A 82 14.29 -2.76 6.74
CA GLY A 82 15.36 -2.96 7.71
C GLY A 82 14.83 -2.98 9.15
N SER A 83 14.05 -1.96 9.53
CA SER A 83 13.43 -1.90 10.85
C SER A 83 12.42 -3.04 11.09
N ALA A 84 11.69 -3.47 10.05
CA ALA A 84 10.75 -4.57 10.16
C ALA A 84 11.43 -5.92 10.37
N SER A 85 12.57 -6.15 9.72
CA SER A 85 13.37 -7.38 9.90
C SER A 85 13.87 -7.53 11.33
N ALA A 86 14.20 -6.41 12.00
CA ALA A 86 14.63 -6.40 13.40
C ALA A 86 13.47 -6.70 14.39
N GLN A 87 12.22 -6.51 13.98
CA GLN A 87 11.02 -6.74 14.79
C GLN A 87 10.47 -8.18 14.68
N GLY A 88 11.07 -9.02 13.83
CA GLY A 88 10.73 -10.43 13.66
C GLY A 88 10.04 -10.77 12.34
N PHE A 89 9.90 -12.06 12.08
CA PHE A 89 9.47 -12.58 10.77
C PHE A 89 8.03 -12.21 10.39
N GLY A 90 7.11 -12.19 11.38
CA GLY A 90 5.72 -11.80 11.14
C GLY A 90 5.58 -10.36 10.63
N ASN A 91 6.32 -9.42 11.21
CA ASN A 91 6.30 -8.02 10.79
C ASN A 91 6.93 -7.83 9.40
N LEU A 92 8.01 -8.56 9.11
CA LEU A 92 8.61 -8.58 7.77
C LEU A 92 7.62 -9.05 6.71
N LEU A 93 6.87 -10.13 6.99
CA LEU A 93 5.80 -10.63 6.12
C LEU A 93 4.71 -9.58 5.90
N SER A 94 4.27 -8.88 6.96
CA SER A 94 3.26 -7.83 6.84
C SER A 94 3.73 -6.66 5.98
N ILE A 95 4.96 -6.18 6.16
CA ILE A 95 5.54 -5.13 5.32
C ILE A 95 5.70 -5.60 3.87
N MET A 96 6.17 -6.83 3.67
CA MET A 96 6.29 -7.41 2.33
C MET A 96 4.92 -7.52 1.63
N ALA A 97 3.87 -7.89 2.35
CA ALA A 97 2.51 -7.94 1.83
C ALA A 97 2.02 -6.55 1.40
N ILE A 98 2.21 -5.53 2.25
CA ILE A 98 1.83 -4.14 1.94
C ILE A 98 2.59 -3.62 0.71
N ILE A 99 3.90 -3.84 0.63
CA ILE A 99 4.70 -3.44 -0.55
C ILE A 99 4.20 -4.16 -1.81
N SER A 100 3.94 -5.46 -1.71
CA SER A 100 3.45 -6.26 -2.85
C SER A 100 2.09 -5.77 -3.36
N ILE A 101 1.17 -5.43 -2.45
CA ILE A 101 -0.14 -4.86 -2.81
C ILE A 101 0.04 -3.51 -3.52
N ASN A 102 0.90 -2.62 -2.99
CA ASN A 102 1.18 -1.33 -3.62
C ASN A 102 1.75 -1.50 -5.03
N LEU A 103 2.73 -2.39 -5.21
CA LEU A 103 3.31 -2.68 -6.53
C LEU A 103 2.27 -3.25 -7.49
N ALA A 104 1.42 -4.18 -7.04
CA ALA A 104 0.35 -4.75 -7.86
C ALA A 104 -0.65 -3.68 -8.33
N LEU A 105 -1.07 -2.78 -7.43
CA LEU A 105 -2.00 -1.70 -7.75
C LEU A 105 -1.37 -0.65 -8.67
N ILE A 106 -0.14 -0.21 -8.39
CA ILE A 106 0.58 0.77 -9.21
C ILE A 106 0.85 0.20 -10.60
N ASN A 107 1.24 -1.07 -10.70
CA ASN A 107 1.46 -1.74 -11.99
C ASN A 107 0.19 -1.88 -12.81
N LEU A 108 -1.01 -1.77 -12.23
CA LEU A 108 -2.27 -1.81 -12.98
C LEU A 108 -2.62 -0.46 -13.63
N ILE A 109 -1.96 0.62 -13.20
CA ILE A 109 -2.19 1.97 -13.74
C ILE A 109 -1.70 2.01 -15.20
N PRO A 110 -2.43 2.68 -16.13
CA PRO A 110 -2.07 2.78 -17.53
C PRO A 110 -0.89 3.75 -17.78
N ILE A 111 0.26 3.47 -17.17
CA ILE A 111 1.51 4.21 -17.38
C ILE A 111 2.42 3.41 -18.32
N PRO A 112 2.95 4.03 -19.40
CA PRO A 112 3.95 3.42 -20.24
C PRO A 112 5.15 2.87 -19.45
N ALA A 113 5.68 1.71 -19.85
CA ALA A 113 6.69 0.91 -19.14
C ALA A 113 6.23 0.11 -17.91
N LEU A 114 4.99 0.29 -17.42
CA LEU A 114 4.37 -0.62 -16.45
C LEU A 114 3.48 -1.67 -17.14
N ASP A 115 3.14 -2.74 -16.41
CA ASP A 115 2.28 -3.83 -16.90
C ASP A 115 0.90 -3.32 -17.38
N GLY A 116 0.34 -2.34 -16.67
CA GLY A 116 -0.94 -1.69 -16.98
C GLY A 116 -0.91 -0.90 -18.28
N GLY A 117 0.24 -0.35 -18.67
CA GLY A 117 0.44 0.26 -19.99
C GLY A 117 0.33 -0.78 -21.11
N ARG A 118 0.89 -1.98 -20.91
CA ARG A 118 0.75 -3.09 -21.86
C ARG A 118 -0.69 -3.60 -21.93
N LEU A 119 -1.35 -3.74 -20.77
CA LEU A 119 -2.76 -4.11 -20.71
C LEU A 119 -3.64 -3.09 -21.45
N LEU A 120 -3.35 -1.79 -21.31
CA LEU A 120 -4.05 -0.74 -22.07
C LEU A 120 -3.86 -0.92 -23.58
N PHE A 121 -2.64 -1.16 -24.06
CA PHE A 121 -2.40 -1.40 -25.49
C PHE A 121 -3.17 -2.60 -26.01
N VAL A 122 -3.14 -3.73 -25.30
CA VAL A 122 -3.90 -4.94 -25.69
C VAL A 122 -5.41 -4.69 -25.65
N GLY A 123 -5.90 -3.93 -24.67
CA GLY A 123 -7.31 -3.52 -24.59
C GLY A 123 -7.72 -2.67 -25.79
N ILE A 124 -6.89 -1.68 -26.17
CA ILE A 124 -7.11 -0.86 -27.36
C ILE A 124 -7.08 -1.70 -28.64
N GLU A 125 -6.10 -2.60 -28.79
CA GLU A 125 -6.01 -3.51 -29.94
C GLU A 125 -7.24 -4.42 -30.05
N SER A 126 -7.78 -4.87 -28.92
CA SER A 126 -8.99 -5.71 -28.87
C SER A 126 -10.23 -4.95 -29.37
N VAL A 127 -10.33 -3.64 -29.08
CA VAL A 127 -11.42 -2.77 -29.54
C VAL A 127 -11.23 -2.37 -31.02
N ILE A 128 -10.04 -1.94 -31.40
CA ILE A 128 -9.72 -1.48 -32.76
C ILE A 128 -9.58 -2.66 -33.74
N ARG A 129 -9.42 -3.89 -33.22
CA ARG A 129 -9.16 -5.13 -33.98
C ARG A 129 -7.98 -5.02 -34.95
N ARG A 130 -7.03 -4.14 -34.65
CA ARG A 130 -5.80 -3.96 -35.41
C ARG A 130 -4.63 -3.84 -34.44
N PRO A 131 -3.50 -4.49 -34.73
CA PRO A 131 -2.31 -4.39 -33.88
C PRO A 131 -1.75 -2.97 -33.93
N ILE A 132 -1.35 -2.45 -32.78
CA ILE A 132 -0.56 -1.22 -32.71
C ILE A 132 0.82 -1.55 -33.29
N LYS A 133 1.38 -0.63 -34.08
CA LYS A 133 2.71 -0.82 -34.66
C LYS A 133 3.72 -1.08 -33.52
N PRO A 134 4.49 -2.17 -33.56
CA PRO A 134 5.46 -2.49 -32.50
C PRO A 134 6.44 -1.34 -32.24
N SER A 135 6.88 -0.64 -33.28
CA SER A 135 7.77 0.51 -33.16
C SER A 135 7.18 1.64 -32.31
N ILE A 136 5.87 1.90 -32.40
CA ILE A 136 5.19 2.93 -31.61
C ILE A 136 5.09 2.48 -30.15
N ALA A 137 4.67 1.23 -29.91
CA ALA A 137 4.57 0.69 -28.55
C ALA A 137 5.94 0.66 -27.85
N HIS A 138 7.01 0.27 -28.56
CA HIS A 138 8.37 0.29 -28.03
C HIS A 138 8.85 1.70 -27.74
N ALA A 139 8.61 2.67 -28.62
CA ALA A 139 8.99 4.06 -28.38
C ALA A 139 8.28 4.64 -27.16
N ILE A 140 6.96 4.44 -27.04
CA ILE A 140 6.18 4.91 -25.88
C ILE A 140 6.66 4.27 -24.58
N ASN A 141 6.90 2.95 -24.57
CA ASN A 141 7.44 2.27 -23.41
C ASN A 141 8.87 2.73 -23.07
N ALA A 142 9.73 2.96 -24.04
CA ALA A 142 11.09 3.45 -23.79
C ALA A 142 11.07 4.85 -23.17
N ILE A 143 10.23 5.75 -23.67
CA ILE A 143 10.04 7.09 -23.10
C ILE A 143 9.51 6.99 -21.67
N GLY A 144 8.49 6.15 -21.43
CA GLY A 144 7.97 5.88 -20.10
C GLY A 144 9.04 5.37 -19.14
N PHE A 145 9.87 4.42 -19.59
CA PHE A 145 10.92 3.84 -18.78
C PHE A 145 11.97 4.90 -18.38
N VAL A 146 12.41 5.73 -19.32
CA VAL A 146 13.34 6.84 -19.03
C VAL A 146 12.73 7.81 -18.02
N PHE A 147 11.45 8.14 -18.17
CA PHE A 147 10.74 8.99 -17.22
C PHE A 147 10.66 8.37 -15.82
N LEU A 148 10.37 7.08 -15.72
CA LEU A 148 10.35 6.36 -14.43
C LEU A 148 11.72 6.34 -13.76
N ILE A 149 12.79 6.11 -14.51
CA ILE A 149 14.16 6.18 -13.97
C ILE A 149 14.47 7.58 -13.47
N LEU A 150 14.11 8.62 -14.22
CA LEU A 150 14.31 10.01 -13.79
C LEU A 150 13.55 10.31 -12.50
N LEU A 151 12.28 9.90 -12.43
CA LEU A 151 11.46 10.05 -11.22
C LEU A 151 12.07 9.31 -10.03
N MET A 152 12.56 8.09 -10.25
CA MET A 152 13.22 7.28 -9.20
C MET A 152 14.44 8.01 -8.64
N LEU A 153 15.27 8.63 -9.49
CA LEU A 153 16.42 9.42 -9.06
C LEU A 153 16.00 10.64 -8.24
N VAL A 154 14.97 11.37 -8.68
CA VAL A 154 14.47 12.56 -7.97
C VAL A 154 13.93 12.21 -6.58
N VAL A 155 13.09 11.17 -6.49
CA VAL A 155 12.52 10.72 -5.23
C VAL A 155 13.59 10.16 -4.30
N THR A 156 14.56 9.41 -4.84
CA THR A 156 15.70 8.91 -4.06
C THR A 156 16.56 10.06 -3.50
N ALA A 157 16.82 11.10 -4.30
CA ALA A 157 17.53 12.27 -3.82
C ALA A 157 16.76 12.96 -2.68
N HIS A 158 15.44 13.09 -2.83
CA HIS A 158 14.57 13.64 -1.77
C HIS A 158 14.64 12.83 -0.47
N ASP A 159 14.60 11.49 -0.56
CA ASP A 159 14.77 10.61 0.61
C ASP A 159 16.10 10.89 1.33
N ILE A 160 17.21 11.00 0.58
CA ILE A 160 18.54 11.27 1.15
C ILE A 160 18.55 12.62 1.86
N PHE A 161 17.98 13.66 1.26
CA PHE A 161 17.88 14.99 1.89
C PHE A 161 17.08 14.95 3.19
N LYS A 162 15.98 14.19 3.24
CA LYS A 162 15.15 14.02 4.44
C LYS A 162 15.86 13.28 5.58
N ILE A 163 16.85 12.44 5.27
CA ILE A 163 17.61 11.68 6.26
C ILE A 163 18.80 12.49 6.80
N VAL A 164 19.43 13.29 5.94
CA VAL A 164 20.67 14.02 6.26
C VAL A 164 20.41 15.43 6.79
N GLY A 165 19.31 16.08 6.38
CA GLY A 165 18.88 17.41 6.84
C GLY A 165 17.82 17.33 7.91
#